data_AF-A0A2E9IX19-F1
#
_entry.id   AF-A0A2E9IX19-F1
#
_cell.length_a   1.000
_cell.length_b   1.000
_cell.length_c   1.000
_cell.angle_alpha   90.00
_cell.angle_beta   90.00
_cell.angle_gamma   90.00
#
_symmetry.space_group_name_H-M   'P 1'
#
loop_
_entity.id
_entity.type
_entity.pdbx_description
1 polymer ?
#
loop_
_entity_poly.entity_id
_entity_poly.type
_entity_poly.pdbx_seq_one_letter_code
_entity_poly.pdbx_strand_id
1 'polypeptide(L)'
;MQRVPKKAQLYITADQSYQVYINGSYICRGPARGFQKARPFDAVDVSQWLKPGENLIAVRAHNPGFSNFQYVHQGYAGLLVAAKWGDTSLLSDATWTCRRQTGVERSMVQTSLQLFHQENVDLRQEDPNWMRPEHDDTDWDGRPVALALGCLPWTSLQARGIPLLDERILPLGQIIGKASGHNDEEYLQTRNLSINHFKEGLTHMATQA
;
A
#
# COMPACT_ATOMS: atom_id res chain seq x y z
N MET A 1 -20.66 -0.43 14.76
CA MET A 1 -20.44 0.06 16.15
C MET A 1 -21.36 1.25 16.43
N GLN A 2 -22.09 1.31 17.57
CA GLN A 2 -23.09 2.37 17.79
C GLN A 2 -22.50 3.74 18.20
N ARG A 3 -21.29 3.77 18.77
CA ARG A 3 -20.62 5.02 19.15
C ARG A 3 -19.11 4.88 18.93
N VAL A 4 -18.48 5.93 18.42
CA VAL A 4 -17.02 5.98 18.25
C VAL A 4 -16.33 6.13 19.62
N PRO A 5 -15.38 5.26 19.98
CA PRO A 5 -14.64 5.38 21.22
C PRO A 5 -13.66 6.56 21.15
N LYS A 6 -13.30 7.13 22.30
CA LYS A 6 -12.33 8.24 22.39
C LYS A 6 -10.93 7.88 21.85
N LYS A 7 -10.60 6.59 21.89
CA LYS A 7 -9.39 6.01 21.30
C LYS A 7 -9.78 4.72 20.61
N ALA A 8 -9.31 4.52 19.39
CA ALA A 8 -9.58 3.32 18.61
C ALA A 8 -8.26 2.79 18.07
N GLN A 9 -7.56 1.97 18.86
CA GLN A 9 -6.28 1.41 18.42
C GLN A 9 -6.50 0.36 17.32
N LEU A 10 -5.88 0.54 16.16
CA LEU A 10 -5.75 -0.43 15.09
C LEU A 10 -4.32 -0.96 15.08
N TYR A 11 -4.17 -2.28 15.12
CA TYR A 11 -2.89 -2.97 14.96
C TYR A 11 -2.81 -3.54 13.56
N ILE A 12 -1.72 -3.28 12.86
CA ILE A 12 -1.58 -3.69 11.46
C ILE A 12 -0.12 -3.99 11.08
N THR A 13 0.06 -5.03 10.28
CA THR A 13 1.30 -5.29 9.55
C THR A 13 0.98 -6.02 8.25
N ALA A 14 1.89 -5.97 7.28
CA ALA A 14 1.75 -6.70 6.02
C ALA A 14 3.12 -7.13 5.52
N ASP A 15 3.15 -8.07 4.58
CA ASP A 15 4.36 -8.57 3.93
C ASP A 15 4.39 -8.11 2.47
N GLN A 16 5.23 -7.15 2.04
CA GLN A 16 6.21 -6.38 2.78
C GLN A 16 5.67 -5.07 3.33
N SER A 17 4.70 -4.43 2.67
CA SER A 17 4.19 -3.11 3.06
C SER A 17 2.67 -3.02 2.94
N TYR A 18 2.09 -2.05 3.62
CA TYR A 18 0.68 -1.70 3.53
C TYR A 18 0.46 -0.19 3.42
N GLN A 19 -0.66 0.18 2.82
CA GLN A 19 -1.36 1.45 3.03
C GLN A 19 -2.75 1.13 3.59
N VAL A 20 -3.17 1.83 4.65
CA VAL A 20 -4.48 1.62 5.27
C VAL A 20 -5.37 2.85 5.11
N TYR A 21 -6.63 2.56 4.81
CA TYR A 21 -7.67 3.53 4.55
C TYR A 21 -8.90 3.20 5.38
N ILE A 22 -9.57 4.23 5.89
CA ILE A 22 -10.84 4.08 6.61
C ILE A 22 -11.83 5.04 6.01
N ASN A 23 -12.97 4.53 5.55
CA ASN A 23 -14.03 5.30 4.91
C ASN A 23 -13.49 6.23 3.79
N GLY A 24 -12.59 5.73 2.96
CA GLY A 24 -11.94 6.45 1.85
C GLY A 24 -10.78 7.37 2.24
N SER A 25 -10.52 7.58 3.53
CA SER A 25 -9.43 8.44 4.01
C SER A 25 -8.14 7.65 4.19
N TYR A 26 -7.04 8.12 3.60
CA TYR A 26 -5.71 7.60 3.88
C TYR A 26 -5.30 7.88 5.33
N ILE A 27 -4.79 6.86 6.01
CA ILE A 27 -4.37 6.96 7.42
C ILE A 27 -2.85 7.01 7.51
N CYS A 28 -2.18 5.96 7.03
CA CYS A 28 -0.73 5.83 7.06
C CYS A 28 -0.26 4.65 6.19
N ARG A 29 1.07 4.51 6.09
CA ARG A 29 1.75 3.36 5.49
C ARG A 29 2.77 2.74 6.44
N GLY A 30 3.01 1.45 6.25
CA GLY A 30 3.93 0.67 7.07
C GLY A 30 4.19 -0.71 6.49
N PRO A 31 4.63 -1.68 7.32
CA PRO A 31 5.23 -1.47 8.63
C PRO A 31 6.65 -0.87 8.50
N ALA A 32 7.34 -0.67 9.62
CA ALA A 32 8.79 -0.47 9.60
C ALA A 32 9.50 -1.70 8.99
N ARG A 33 10.71 -1.50 8.46
CA ARG A 33 11.54 -2.62 8.02
C ARG A 33 11.85 -3.53 9.20
N GLY A 34 11.87 -4.83 8.96
CA GLY A 34 12.21 -5.82 9.96
C GLY A 34 12.35 -7.20 9.35
N PHE A 35 12.62 -8.18 10.21
CA PHE A 35 12.85 -9.57 9.82
C PHE A 35 11.60 -10.42 10.10
N GLN A 36 11.42 -11.49 9.34
CA GLN A 36 10.29 -12.44 9.50
C GLN A 36 10.19 -13.03 10.90
N LYS A 37 11.35 -13.25 11.53
CA LYS A 37 11.45 -13.78 12.89
C LYS A 37 10.99 -12.81 13.99
N ALA A 38 10.82 -11.53 13.67
CA ALA A 38 10.40 -10.47 14.58
C ALA A 38 9.75 -9.34 13.76
N ARG A 39 8.59 -9.64 13.18
CA ARG A 39 7.94 -8.76 12.21
C ARG A 39 7.39 -7.52 12.91
N PRO A 40 7.76 -6.30 12.51
CA PRO A 40 7.19 -5.09 13.09
C PRO A 40 5.70 -4.98 12.78
N PHE A 41 4.90 -4.64 13.78
CA PHE A 41 3.53 -4.16 13.59
C PHE A 41 3.40 -2.72 14.09
N ASP A 42 2.51 -2.00 13.43
CA ASP A 42 2.19 -0.62 13.77
C ASP A 42 0.91 -0.61 14.61
N ALA A 43 0.84 0.31 15.56
CA ALA A 43 -0.34 0.59 16.36
C ALA A 43 -0.74 2.04 16.10
N VAL A 44 -1.88 2.24 15.45
CA VAL A 44 -2.39 3.56 15.05
C VAL A 44 -3.74 3.84 15.72
N ASP A 45 -3.91 5.02 16.36
CA ASP A 45 -5.23 5.43 16.83
C ASP A 45 -6.04 5.96 15.65
N VAL A 46 -7.13 5.28 15.31
CA VAL A 46 -7.97 5.57 14.15
C VAL A 46 -9.31 6.20 14.52
N SER A 47 -9.48 6.64 15.77
CA SER A 47 -10.75 7.17 16.28
C SER A 47 -11.31 8.33 15.44
N GLN A 48 -10.44 9.17 14.86
CA GLN A 48 -10.84 10.32 14.05
C GLN A 48 -11.47 9.97 12.70
N TRP A 49 -11.28 8.75 12.21
CA TRP A 49 -11.77 8.31 10.90
C TRP A 49 -12.97 7.36 10.99
N LEU A 50 -13.35 6.97 12.20
CA LEU A 50 -14.50 6.12 12.45
C LEU A 50 -15.78 6.95 12.57
N LYS A 51 -16.90 6.36 12.13
CA LYS A 51 -18.26 6.90 12.30
C LYS A 51 -19.15 5.92 13.07
N PRO A 52 -20.22 6.40 13.73
CA PRO A 52 -21.28 5.52 14.21
C PRO A 52 -21.88 4.70 13.06
N GLY A 53 -22.25 3.45 13.33
CA GLY A 53 -22.76 2.51 12.33
C GLY A 53 -21.66 1.70 11.65
N GLU A 54 -21.77 1.59 10.34
CA GLU A 54 -20.89 0.82 9.47
C GLU A 54 -19.64 1.63 9.10
N ASN A 55 -18.51 0.94 9.03
CA ASN A 55 -17.23 1.52 8.62
C ASN A 55 -16.57 0.54 7.66
N LEU A 56 -15.94 1.06 6.61
CA LEU A 56 -15.09 0.28 5.74
C LEU A 56 -13.62 0.51 6.11
N ILE A 57 -12.88 -0.59 6.24
CA ILE A 57 -11.42 -0.58 6.38
C ILE A 57 -10.86 -1.23 5.14
N ALA A 58 -10.13 -0.46 4.35
CA ALA A 58 -9.49 -0.91 3.12
C ALA A 58 -7.98 -0.93 3.33
N VAL A 59 -7.32 -1.98 2.82
CA VAL A 59 -5.86 -2.13 2.94
C VAL A 59 -5.29 -2.50 1.58
N ARG A 60 -4.33 -1.70 1.11
CA ARG A 60 -3.47 -2.08 -0.01
C ARG A 60 -2.21 -2.72 0.55
N ALA A 61 -2.09 -4.04 0.44
CA ALA A 61 -0.89 -4.77 0.80
C ALA A 61 -0.02 -5.03 -0.44
N HIS A 62 1.29 -4.85 -0.30
CA HIS A 62 2.25 -5.07 -1.39
C HIS A 62 3.35 -6.03 -0.96
N ASN A 63 3.46 -7.15 -1.69
CA ASN A 63 4.58 -8.07 -1.59
C ASN A 63 5.40 -8.04 -2.89
N PRO A 64 6.72 -7.80 -2.82
CA PRO A 64 7.55 -7.75 -4.01
C PRO A 64 7.81 -9.14 -4.61
N GLY A 65 7.70 -10.23 -3.83
CA GLY A 65 7.93 -11.60 -4.27
C GLY A 65 9.41 -12.02 -4.35
N PHE A 66 10.34 -11.16 -3.95
CA PHE A 66 11.78 -11.45 -3.94
C PHE A 66 12.49 -10.62 -2.87
N SER A 67 13.71 -11.05 -2.52
CA SER A 67 14.55 -10.37 -1.52
C SER A 67 15.36 -9.24 -2.14
N ASN A 68 15.58 -8.17 -1.40
CA ASN A 68 16.57 -7.14 -1.69
C ASN A 68 17.19 -6.62 -0.38
N PHE A 69 17.87 -5.47 -0.42
CA PHE A 69 18.58 -4.94 0.75
C PHE A 69 17.63 -4.36 1.82
N GLN A 70 16.33 -4.33 1.55
CA GLN A 70 15.30 -3.77 2.44
C GLN A 70 14.34 -4.84 2.99
N TYR A 71 14.31 -6.02 2.38
CA TYR A 71 13.32 -7.06 2.65
C TYR A 71 13.85 -8.45 2.29
N VAL A 72 13.58 -9.42 3.16
CA VAL A 72 13.88 -10.84 2.92
C VAL A 72 12.57 -11.54 2.58
N HIS A 73 12.43 -12.16 1.41
CA HIS A 73 11.21 -12.85 1.04
C HIS A 73 11.11 -14.24 1.66
N GLN A 74 9.93 -14.61 2.18
CA GLN A 74 9.65 -15.96 2.68
C GLN A 74 8.23 -16.41 2.34
N GLY A 75 8.11 -17.21 1.28
CA GLY A 75 6.85 -17.90 0.95
C GLY A 75 5.86 -17.00 0.22
N TYR A 76 4.98 -16.33 0.96
CA TYR A 76 3.80 -15.66 0.40
C TYR A 76 3.52 -14.31 1.05
N ALA A 77 2.66 -13.53 0.39
CA ALA A 77 2.14 -12.29 0.93
C ALA A 77 1.24 -12.55 2.14
N GLY A 78 1.30 -11.68 3.15
CA GLY A 78 0.44 -11.75 4.32
C GLY A 78 -0.04 -10.36 4.73
N LEU A 79 -1.19 -10.32 5.39
CA LEU A 79 -1.74 -9.14 6.06
C LEU A 79 -2.27 -9.56 7.43
N LEU A 80 -1.95 -8.78 8.47
CA LEU A 80 -2.60 -8.90 9.78
C LEU A 80 -3.21 -7.56 10.15
N VAL A 81 -4.48 -7.59 10.54
CA VAL A 81 -5.22 -6.46 11.09
C VAL A 81 -5.92 -6.93 12.35
N ALA A 82 -5.80 -6.18 13.44
CA ALA A 82 -6.50 -6.48 14.68
C ALA A 82 -6.93 -5.21 15.39
N ALA A 83 -8.13 -5.22 15.98
CA ALA A 83 -8.61 -4.14 16.82
C ALA A 83 -9.64 -4.62 17.83
N LYS A 84 -9.73 -3.92 18.97
CA LYS A 84 -10.80 -4.08 19.96
C LYS A 84 -11.27 -2.71 20.43
N TRP A 85 -12.49 -2.35 20.06
CA TRP A 85 -13.13 -1.05 20.28
C TRP A 85 -14.44 -1.24 21.03
N GLY A 86 -14.39 -1.20 22.37
CA GLY A 86 -15.54 -1.59 23.20
C GLY A 86 -15.94 -3.04 22.90
N ASP A 87 -17.19 -3.24 22.48
CA ASP A 87 -17.73 -4.55 22.12
C ASP A 87 -17.43 -4.95 20.67
N THR A 88 -16.89 -4.04 19.85
CA THR A 88 -16.51 -4.34 18.46
C THR A 88 -15.09 -4.93 18.44
N SER A 89 -14.95 -6.13 17.89
CA SER A 89 -13.65 -6.75 17.62
C SER A 89 -13.47 -6.88 16.11
N LEU A 90 -12.26 -6.59 15.63
CA LEU A 90 -11.86 -6.72 14.25
C LEU A 90 -10.63 -7.60 14.20
N LEU A 91 -10.65 -8.63 13.35
CA LEU A 91 -9.52 -9.48 13.05
C LEU A 91 -9.49 -9.68 11.52
N SER A 92 -8.30 -9.66 10.95
CA SER A 92 -8.08 -10.16 9.59
C SER A 92 -8.27 -11.66 9.58
N ASP A 93 -9.22 -12.15 8.79
CA ASP A 93 -9.56 -13.56 8.68
C ASP A 93 -10.08 -13.90 7.27
N ALA A 94 -10.69 -15.07 7.12
CA ALA A 94 -11.20 -15.56 5.84
C ALA A 94 -12.49 -14.84 5.37
N THR A 95 -13.10 -13.97 6.18
CA THR A 95 -14.30 -13.21 5.78
C THR A 95 -13.96 -11.92 5.05
N TRP A 96 -12.69 -11.53 4.99
CA TRP A 96 -12.25 -10.38 4.23
C TRP A 96 -12.35 -10.65 2.73
N THR A 97 -12.89 -9.71 1.97
CA THR A 97 -12.80 -9.71 0.51
C THR A 97 -11.42 -9.23 0.09
N CYS A 98 -10.84 -9.83 -0.94
CA CYS A 98 -9.59 -9.35 -1.52
C CYS A 98 -9.57 -9.57 -3.03
N ARG A 99 -8.75 -8.79 -3.73
CA ARG A 99 -8.36 -9.09 -5.12
C ARG A 99 -6.93 -8.64 -5.35
N ARG A 100 -6.34 -9.16 -6.42
CA ARG A 100 -5.09 -8.60 -6.94
C ARG A 100 -5.41 -7.26 -7.60
N GLN A 101 -4.66 -6.20 -7.27
CA GLN A 101 -4.75 -4.94 -8.00
C GLN A 101 -4.48 -5.18 -9.50
N THR A 102 -5.39 -4.70 -10.34
CA THR A 102 -5.32 -4.75 -11.79
C THR A 102 -4.62 -3.48 -12.31
N GLY A 103 -4.15 -3.50 -13.56
CA GLY A 103 -3.43 -2.36 -14.15
C GLY A 103 -1.97 -2.18 -13.71
N VAL A 104 -1.46 -2.96 -12.74
CA VAL A 104 -0.03 -2.93 -12.38
C VAL A 104 0.77 -3.79 -13.36
N GLU A 105 1.73 -3.19 -14.07
CA GLU A 105 2.68 -3.94 -14.90
C GLU A 105 3.68 -4.68 -13.99
N ARG A 106 3.66 -6.01 -14.02
CA ARG A 106 4.42 -6.86 -13.10
C ARG A 106 5.81 -7.22 -13.61
N SER A 107 6.08 -6.93 -14.88
CA SER A 107 7.32 -7.28 -15.56
C SER A 107 8.32 -6.12 -15.62
N MET A 108 8.03 -5.01 -14.94
CA MET A 108 8.94 -3.87 -14.81
C MET A 108 10.31 -4.29 -14.27
N VAL A 109 11.37 -3.64 -14.75
CA VAL A 109 12.74 -3.90 -14.28
C VAL A 109 12.94 -3.40 -12.85
N GLN A 110 13.88 -4.02 -12.15
CA GLN A 110 14.31 -3.57 -10.83
C GLN A 110 15.02 -2.22 -10.97
N THR A 111 14.69 -1.26 -10.08
CA THR A 111 15.31 0.08 -10.12
C THR A 111 16.82 0.00 -9.87
N SER A 112 17.23 -0.84 -8.93
CA SER A 112 18.62 -1.19 -8.61
C SER A 112 18.62 -2.40 -7.70
N LEU A 113 19.78 -3.03 -7.49
CA LEU A 113 19.93 -4.19 -6.59
C LEU A 113 19.33 -3.96 -5.18
N GLN A 114 19.36 -2.71 -4.70
CA GLN A 114 18.92 -2.30 -3.37
C GLN A 114 17.42 -1.96 -3.29
N LEU A 115 16.80 -1.63 -4.43
CA LEU A 115 15.43 -1.11 -4.52
C LEU A 115 14.48 -2.13 -5.16
N PHE A 116 13.18 -1.81 -5.18
CA PHE A 116 12.16 -2.62 -5.84
C PHE A 116 12.05 -2.29 -7.34
N HIS A 117 11.14 -2.99 -8.02
CA HIS A 117 10.75 -2.70 -9.39
C HIS A 117 10.24 -1.27 -9.55
N GLN A 118 10.42 -0.70 -10.73
CA GLN A 118 9.77 0.55 -11.11
C GLN A 118 8.24 0.33 -11.15
N GLU A 119 7.46 1.30 -10.67
CA GLU A 119 6.00 1.21 -10.69
C GLU A 119 5.45 1.78 -12.00
N ASN A 120 4.75 0.94 -12.77
CA ASN A 120 3.96 1.36 -13.93
C ASN A 120 2.54 0.86 -13.72
N VAL A 121 1.59 1.79 -13.60
CA VAL A 121 0.21 1.51 -13.19
C VAL A 121 -0.75 2.22 -14.14
N ASP A 122 -1.61 1.44 -14.79
CA ASP A 122 -2.72 1.96 -15.58
C ASP A 122 -3.91 2.30 -14.66
N LEU A 123 -4.02 3.59 -14.31
CA LEU A 123 -5.08 4.09 -13.45
C LEU A 123 -6.49 4.02 -14.06
N ARG A 124 -6.63 3.70 -15.36
CA ARG A 124 -7.94 3.53 -16.01
C ARG A 124 -8.60 2.20 -15.66
N GLN A 125 -7.82 1.22 -15.17
CA GLN A 125 -8.29 -0.13 -14.87
C GLN A 125 -8.77 -0.29 -13.41
N GLU A 126 -8.55 0.70 -12.56
CA GLU A 126 -8.83 0.65 -11.14
C GLU A 126 -9.90 1.68 -10.78
N ASP A 127 -11.00 1.26 -10.15
CA ASP A 127 -11.94 2.20 -9.53
C ASP A 127 -11.23 2.93 -8.39
N PRO A 128 -11.03 4.26 -8.46
CA PRO A 128 -10.36 5.00 -7.40
C PRO A 128 -11.15 4.99 -6.08
N ASN A 129 -12.42 4.58 -6.09
CA ASN A 129 -13.31 4.57 -4.94
C ASN A 129 -13.36 3.25 -4.16
N TRP A 130 -12.54 2.26 -4.51
CA TRP A 130 -12.51 0.94 -3.82
C TRP A 130 -12.33 1.01 -2.30
N MET A 131 -11.84 2.14 -1.79
CA MET A 131 -11.59 2.39 -0.35
C MET A 131 -12.80 3.00 0.36
N ARG A 132 -13.90 3.27 -0.35
CA ARG A 132 -15.10 3.95 0.16
C ARG A 132 -16.22 2.95 0.50
N PRO A 133 -17.05 3.21 1.53
CA PRO A 133 -18.12 2.29 1.93
C PRO A 133 -19.15 1.99 0.84
N GLU A 134 -19.27 2.86 -0.17
CA GLU A 134 -20.22 2.69 -1.28
C GLU A 134 -19.69 1.81 -2.41
N HIS A 135 -18.43 1.34 -2.33
CA HIS A 135 -17.86 0.47 -3.35
C HIS A 135 -18.54 -0.90 -3.35
N ASP A 136 -18.83 -1.40 -4.55
CA ASP A 136 -19.28 -2.76 -4.77
C ASP A 136 -18.06 -3.67 -4.97
N ASP A 137 -17.81 -4.57 -4.03
CA ASP A 137 -16.70 -5.52 -4.06
C ASP A 137 -17.14 -6.93 -4.48
N THR A 138 -18.32 -7.08 -5.09
CA THR A 138 -18.85 -8.40 -5.49
C THR A 138 -18.01 -9.11 -6.55
N ASP A 139 -17.19 -8.38 -7.31
CA ASP A 139 -16.24 -8.94 -8.28
C ASP A 139 -14.87 -9.31 -7.66
N TRP A 140 -14.66 -9.07 -6.36
CA TRP A 140 -13.44 -9.45 -5.66
C TRP A 140 -13.42 -10.96 -5.38
N ASP A 141 -12.82 -11.71 -6.29
CA ASP A 141 -12.79 -13.17 -6.29
C ASP A 141 -11.71 -13.79 -5.39
N GLY A 142 -10.85 -12.97 -4.78
CA GLY A 142 -9.76 -13.41 -3.94
C GLY A 142 -10.27 -14.02 -2.63
N ARG A 143 -9.71 -15.18 -2.29
CA ARG A 143 -10.06 -15.95 -1.10
C ARG A 143 -8.87 -15.95 -0.15
N PRO A 144 -8.82 -15.07 0.86
CA PRO A 144 -7.72 -15.09 1.81
C PRO A 144 -7.73 -16.39 2.61
N VAL A 145 -6.53 -16.96 2.82
CA VAL A 145 -6.35 -18.10 3.70
C VAL A 145 -5.96 -17.58 5.07
N ALA A 146 -6.82 -17.82 6.07
CA ALA A 146 -6.52 -17.48 7.45
C ALA A 146 -5.61 -18.54 8.06
N LEU A 147 -4.43 -18.11 8.50
CA LEU A 147 -3.47 -18.95 9.21
C LEU A 147 -3.27 -18.41 10.63
N ALA A 148 -2.96 -19.31 11.56
CA ALA A 148 -2.66 -18.92 12.93
C ALA A 148 -1.40 -18.05 12.98
N LEU A 149 -1.38 -17.10 13.91
CA LEU A 149 -0.18 -16.33 14.20
C LEU A 149 0.97 -17.27 14.61
N GLY A 150 2.17 -17.02 14.10
CA GLY A 150 3.35 -17.86 14.33
C GLY A 150 3.65 -18.83 13.20
N CYS A 151 2.78 -18.94 12.19
CA CYS A 151 3.08 -19.58 10.91
C CYS A 151 3.90 -18.64 10.01
N LEU A 152 4.56 -19.18 8.98
CA LEU A 152 5.12 -18.35 7.91
C LEU A 152 4.05 -17.39 7.34
N PRO A 153 4.41 -16.20 6.85
CA PRO A 153 5.77 -15.66 6.75
C PRO A 153 6.32 -15.07 8.05
N TRP A 154 5.58 -15.09 9.19
CA TRP A 154 6.03 -14.45 10.43
C TRP A 154 5.88 -15.35 11.67
N THR A 155 7.01 -15.80 12.18
CA THR A 155 7.03 -16.65 13.38
C THR A 155 6.86 -15.87 14.68
N SER A 156 7.13 -14.57 14.69
CA SER A 156 6.82 -13.68 15.82
C SER A 156 6.62 -12.23 15.37
N LEU A 157 5.97 -11.45 16.23
CA LEU A 157 5.69 -10.03 16.02
C LEU A 157 6.44 -9.18 17.06
N GLN A 158 6.79 -7.97 16.68
CA GLN A 158 7.32 -6.96 17.60
C GLN A 158 6.64 -5.61 17.35
N ALA A 159 6.44 -4.82 18.40
CA ALA A 159 6.00 -3.44 18.22
C ALA A 159 7.06 -2.65 17.43
N ARG A 160 6.61 -1.72 16.59
CA ARG A 160 7.46 -0.88 15.72
C ARG A 160 8.70 -0.28 16.41
N GLY A 161 8.57 0.16 17.67
CA GLY A 161 9.66 0.72 18.48
C GLY A 161 10.15 2.11 18.09
N ILE A 162 9.68 2.66 16.97
CA ILE A 162 9.95 4.01 16.48
C ILE A 162 8.65 4.69 16.06
N PRO A 163 8.58 6.04 15.95
CA PRO A 163 7.41 6.71 15.42
C PRO A 163 7.05 6.27 13.99
N LEU A 164 5.80 6.49 13.59
CA LEU A 164 5.40 6.41 12.18
C LEU A 164 6.20 7.41 11.35
N LEU A 165 6.34 7.13 10.05
CA LEU A 165 6.93 8.11 9.14
C LEU A 165 6.03 9.33 9.07
N ASP A 166 6.64 10.51 9.13
CA ASP A 166 5.94 11.77 8.92
C ASP A 166 5.64 11.94 7.42
N GLU A 167 4.38 12.23 7.09
CA GLU A 167 3.91 12.42 5.73
C GLU A 167 3.22 13.78 5.64
N ARG A 168 3.77 14.67 4.82
CA ARG A 168 3.25 16.03 4.64
C ARG A 168 3.05 16.33 3.17
N ILE A 169 1.90 16.92 2.86
CA ILE A 169 1.67 17.52 1.55
C ILE A 169 2.45 18.83 1.51
N LEU A 170 3.44 18.91 0.64
CA LEU A 170 4.17 20.14 0.38
C LEU A 170 3.46 20.92 -0.74
N PRO A 171 3.39 22.26 -0.64
CA PRO A 171 2.87 23.08 -1.72
C PRO A 171 3.73 22.89 -2.98
N LEU A 172 3.10 22.99 -4.15
CA LEU A 172 3.81 22.95 -5.42
C LEU A 172 4.81 24.11 -5.47
N GLY A 173 6.04 23.81 -5.89
CA GLY A 173 7.06 24.82 -6.17
C GLY A 173 6.78 25.58 -7.46
N GLN A 174 7.74 26.40 -7.88
CA GLN A 174 7.69 27.09 -9.17
C GLN A 174 8.05 26.12 -10.32
N ILE A 175 7.37 26.27 -11.46
CA ILE A 175 7.74 25.57 -12.70
C ILE A 175 9.01 26.21 -13.25
N ILE A 176 10.13 25.48 -13.19
CA ILE A 176 11.44 25.93 -13.70
C ILE A 176 11.71 25.49 -15.14
N GLY A 177 10.87 24.63 -15.70
CA GLY A 177 11.02 24.18 -17.07
C GLY A 177 9.80 23.43 -17.61
N LYS A 178 9.64 23.44 -18.93
CA LYS A 178 8.59 22.73 -19.65
C LYS A 178 9.18 22.06 -20.89
N ALA A 179 8.70 20.87 -21.21
CA ALA A 179 8.94 20.20 -22.48
C ALA A 179 7.64 19.56 -22.96
N SER A 180 7.54 19.35 -24.27
CA SER A 180 6.44 18.62 -24.91
C SER A 180 6.97 17.89 -26.12
N GLY A 181 6.45 16.70 -26.40
CA GLY A 181 6.80 15.92 -27.57
C GLY A 181 5.93 14.68 -27.68
N HIS A 182 6.38 13.72 -28.46
CA HIS A 182 5.70 12.44 -28.64
C HIS A 182 6.26 11.44 -27.64
N ASN A 183 5.38 10.54 -27.17
CA ASN A 183 5.83 9.38 -26.42
C ASN A 183 6.64 8.47 -27.34
N ASP A 184 7.55 7.68 -26.76
CA ASP A 184 8.25 6.61 -27.48
C ASP A 184 7.24 5.59 -28.04
N GLU A 185 7.54 4.97 -29.18
CA GLU A 185 6.58 4.07 -29.87
C GLU A 185 6.09 2.91 -28.98
N GLU A 186 6.94 2.43 -28.07
CA GLU A 186 6.66 1.30 -27.18
C GLU A 186 6.32 1.72 -25.75
N TYR A 187 5.95 3.00 -25.51
CA TYR A 187 5.76 3.51 -24.14
C TYR A 187 4.69 2.75 -23.34
N LEU A 188 3.66 2.20 -24.00
CA LEU A 188 2.61 1.42 -23.34
C LEU A 188 3.09 0.02 -22.93
N GLN A 189 4.11 -0.51 -23.60
CA GLN A 189 4.68 -1.85 -23.35
C GLN A 189 6.03 -1.76 -22.63
N THR A 190 6.45 -0.55 -22.23
CA THR A 190 7.76 -0.36 -21.63
C THR A 190 7.87 -1.14 -20.33
N ARG A 191 9.02 -1.79 -20.16
CA ARG A 191 9.40 -2.47 -18.93
C ARG A 191 10.46 -1.68 -18.15
N ASN A 192 10.94 -0.57 -18.71
CA ASN A 192 11.97 0.28 -18.10
C ASN A 192 11.64 1.75 -18.39
N LEU A 193 11.07 2.42 -17.40
CA LEU A 193 10.67 3.83 -17.48
C LEU A 193 11.87 4.75 -17.66
N SER A 194 13.04 4.39 -17.12
CA SER A 194 14.25 5.22 -17.27
C SER A 194 14.76 5.22 -18.71
N ILE A 195 14.76 4.06 -19.38
CA ILE A 195 15.14 3.97 -20.80
C ILE A 195 14.11 4.67 -21.67
N ASN A 196 12.82 4.48 -21.37
CA ASN A 196 11.73 5.13 -22.11
C ASN A 196 11.83 6.66 -22.01
N HIS A 197 11.98 7.21 -20.80
CA HIS A 197 12.20 8.65 -20.61
C HIS A 197 13.46 9.17 -21.34
N PHE A 198 14.53 8.38 -21.35
CA PHE A 198 15.75 8.73 -22.09
C PHE A 198 15.52 8.78 -23.61
N LYS A 199 14.81 7.80 -24.18
CA LYS A 199 14.49 7.74 -25.62
C LYS A 199 13.60 8.90 -26.07
N GLU A 200 12.63 9.27 -25.25
CA GLU A 200 11.74 10.42 -25.52
C GLU A 200 12.53 11.73 -25.59
N GLY A 201 13.69 11.81 -24.94
CA GLY A 201 14.60 12.95 -25.07
C GLY A 201 14.02 14.27 -24.54
N LEU A 202 12.94 14.21 -23.75
CA LEU A 202 12.20 15.37 -23.25
C LEU A 202 12.89 16.00 -22.03
N THR A 203 14.15 16.41 -22.20
CA THR A 203 14.84 17.22 -21.18
C THR A 203 14.10 18.55 -21.03
N HIS A 204 13.80 18.95 -19.80
CA HIS A 204 13.08 20.19 -19.54
C HIS A 204 13.86 21.40 -20.07
N MET A 205 13.20 22.27 -20.84
CA MET A 205 13.75 23.57 -21.22
C MET A 205 13.35 24.60 -20.17
N ALA A 206 14.28 25.49 -19.79
CA ALA A 206 14.01 26.54 -18.81
C ALA A 206 12.77 27.37 -19.22
N THR A 207 11.86 27.60 -18.29
CA THR A 207 10.77 28.57 -18.51
C THR A 207 11.37 29.97 -18.54
N GLN A 208 11.01 30.79 -19.53
CA GLN A 208 11.35 32.22 -19.49
C GLN A 208 10.63 32.84 -18.28
N ALA A 209 11.38 33.58 -17.47
CA ALA A 209 10.87 34.26 -16.28
C ALA A 209 9.87 35.38 -16.63
#